data_AF-A0A1V9XB98-F1
#
_entry.id   AF-A0A1V9XB98-F1
#
_cell.length_a   1.000
_cell.length_b   1.000
_cell.length_c   1.000
_cell.angle_alpha   90.00
_cell.angle_beta   90.00
_cell.angle_gamma   90.00
#
_symmetry.space_group_name_H-M   'P 1'
#
loop_
_entity.id
_entity.type
_entity.pdbx_description
1 polymer ?
#
loop_
_entity_poly.entity_id
_entity_poly.type
_entity_poly.pdbx_seq_one_letter_code
_entity_poly.pdbx_strand_id
1 'polypeptide(L)'
;MRGGRTQRLAMSASSGDQPHDIDRHLYRHQQQHFFRDTAARDDALENVGLPYNHRQKVFTNGTLLVHEVERATDEGRYTCTAKNSQGQWQSNGVYIRVLVKPVLVPFSFPSSLHQGQRFNVLCTVSKGDSPIHIRWYKDEQR
;
A
#
# COMPACT_ATOMS: atom_id res chain seq x y z
N MET A 1 8.02 18.76 7.62
CA MET A 1 8.74 17.84 6.71
C MET A 1 7.79 16.71 6.32
N ARG A 2 7.15 16.75 5.14
CA ARG A 2 6.36 15.62 4.64
C ARG A 2 7.34 14.56 4.13
N GLY A 3 7.70 13.59 4.97
CA GLY A 3 8.41 12.41 4.49
C GLY A 3 7.50 11.66 3.53
N GLY A 4 7.81 11.67 2.24
CA GLY A 4 7.07 10.94 1.21
C GLY A 4 7.04 9.45 1.55
N ARG A 5 5.84 8.85 1.61
CA ARG A 5 5.69 7.41 1.88
C ARG A 5 6.06 6.65 0.61
N THR A 6 7.12 5.86 0.65
CA THR A 6 7.51 5.01 -0.48
C THR A 6 7.18 3.56 -0.15
N GLN A 7 6.51 2.85 -1.05
CA GLN A 7 6.24 1.42 -0.94
C GLN A 7 6.85 0.68 -2.12
N ARG A 8 7.61 -0.38 -1.81
CA ARG A 8 8.28 -1.22 -2.79
C ARG A 8 7.53 -2.53 -2.90
N LEU A 9 7.15 -2.90 -4.12
CA LEU A 9 6.41 -4.10 -4.45
C LEU A 9 7.31 -4.99 -5.28
N ALA A 10 7.75 -6.10 -4.70
CA ALA A 10 8.41 -7.16 -5.43
C ALA A 10 7.33 -8.16 -5.86
N MET A 11 7.07 -8.26 -7.16
CA MET A 11 6.12 -9.23 -7.70
C MET A 11 6.78 -9.91 -8.88
N SER A 12 6.75 -11.23 -8.91
CA SER A 12 7.17 -12.01 -10.07
C SER A 12 5.95 -12.74 -10.63
N ALA A 13 5.85 -12.78 -11.95
CA ALA A 13 4.95 -13.71 -12.62
C ALA A 13 5.35 -15.14 -12.22
N SER A 14 4.45 -15.84 -11.53
CA SER A 14 4.57 -17.25 -11.17
C SER A 14 3.21 -17.90 -11.38
N SER A 15 3.18 -19.18 -11.74
CA SER A 15 1.97 -20.00 -11.62
C SER A 15 1.44 -19.87 -10.18
N GLY A 16 0.24 -19.34 -10.01
CA GLY A 16 -0.54 -19.63 -8.82
C GLY A 16 -0.83 -21.14 -8.77
N ASP A 17 -0.95 -21.70 -7.57
CA ASP A 17 -1.04 -23.14 -7.26
C ASP A 17 -2.03 -23.91 -8.16
N GLN A 18 -1.57 -24.34 -9.34
CA GLN A 18 -2.27 -25.27 -10.23
C GLN A 18 -1.37 -26.50 -10.51
N PRO A 19 -1.96 -27.69 -10.71
CA PRO A 19 -1.25 -28.97 -10.66
C PRO A 19 -0.29 -29.24 -11.83
N HIS A 20 -0.23 -28.34 -12.81
CA HIS A 20 0.72 -28.36 -13.92
C HIS A 20 1.71 -27.22 -13.73
N ASP A 21 2.60 -27.37 -12.75
CA ASP A 21 3.53 -26.33 -12.34
C ASP A 21 4.58 -26.10 -13.45
N ILE A 22 4.36 -25.04 -14.24
CA ILE A 22 5.37 -24.53 -15.16
C ILE A 22 6.46 -23.92 -14.29
N ASP A 23 7.69 -24.44 -14.42
CA ASP A 23 8.84 -24.05 -13.59
C ASP A 23 8.97 -22.51 -13.45
N ARG A 24 8.84 -22.01 -12.20
CA ARG A 24 8.98 -20.59 -11.83
C ARG A 24 10.28 -19.97 -12.37
N HIS A 25 11.32 -20.77 -12.61
CA HIS A 25 12.57 -20.30 -13.20
C HIS A 25 12.42 -19.79 -14.64
N LEU A 26 11.42 -20.25 -15.39
CA LEU A 26 11.20 -19.86 -16.80
C LEU A 26 10.82 -18.38 -16.97
N TYR A 27 10.28 -17.74 -15.92
CA TYR A 27 9.78 -16.36 -15.96
C TYR A 27 10.63 -15.37 -15.14
N ARG A 28 11.61 -15.86 -14.36
CA ARG A 28 12.38 -15.06 -13.38
C ARG A 28 13.34 -14.03 -14.01
N HIS A 29 13.70 -14.19 -15.28
CA HIS A 29 14.64 -13.32 -16.00
C HIS A 29 14.05 -12.66 -17.26
N GLN A 30 12.73 -12.72 -17.40
CA GLN A 30 12.03 -12.15 -18.56
C GLN A 30 11.55 -10.74 -18.26
N GLN A 31 11.32 -9.95 -19.31
CA GLN A 31 10.74 -8.63 -19.15
C GLN A 31 9.31 -8.76 -18.59
N GLN A 32 9.08 -8.15 -17.44
CA GLN A 32 7.81 -8.19 -16.72
C GLN A 32 7.00 -6.92 -16.99
N HIS A 33 5.71 -7.11 -17.23
CA HIS A 33 4.76 -6.05 -17.49
C HIS A 33 3.80 -5.96 -16.31
N PHE A 34 3.70 -4.77 -15.72
CA PHE A 34 2.84 -4.53 -14.57
C PHE A 34 1.56 -3.82 -15.01
N PHE A 35 0.46 -4.26 -14.42
CA PHE A 35 -0.88 -3.74 -14.64
C PHE A 35 -1.55 -3.49 -13.29
N ARG A 36 -2.53 -2.60 -13.31
CA ARG A 36 -3.47 -2.46 -12.22
C ARG A 36 -4.81 -3.01 -12.66
N ASP A 37 -5.38 -3.85 -11.83
CA ASP A 37 -6.71 -4.41 -12.08
C ASP A 37 -7.73 -3.33 -11.70
N THR A 38 -8.57 -2.93 -12.66
CA THR A 38 -9.70 -2.01 -12.43
C THR A 38 -11.01 -2.74 -12.66
N ALA A 39 -12.04 -2.40 -11.89
CA ALA A 39 -13.38 -2.93 -12.13
C ALA A 39 -13.89 -2.44 -13.49
N ALA A 40 -14.16 -3.38 -14.40
CA ALA A 40 -14.87 -3.11 -15.64
C ALA A 40 -16.37 -2.92 -15.35
N ARG A 41 -17.12 -2.47 -16.36
CA ARG A 41 -18.57 -2.24 -16.26
C ARG A 41 -19.38 -3.50 -15.96
N ASP A 42 -18.82 -4.68 -16.25
CA ASP A 42 -19.49 -5.99 -16.14
C ASP A 42 -18.92 -6.84 -14.98
N ASP A 43 -18.47 -6.22 -13.89
CA ASP A 43 -17.84 -6.86 -12.72
C ASP A 43 -16.56 -7.68 -13.00
N ALA A 44 -16.10 -7.73 -14.24
CA ALA A 44 -14.80 -8.29 -14.61
C ALA A 44 -13.66 -7.35 -14.20
N LEU A 45 -12.50 -7.91 -13.83
CA LEU A 45 -11.28 -7.12 -13.60
C LEU A 45 -10.53 -6.95 -14.92
N GLU A 46 -10.35 -5.70 -15.36
CA GLU A 46 -9.56 -5.35 -16.55
C GLU A 46 -8.14 -4.93 -16.12
N ASN A 47 -7.13 -5.46 -16.83
CA ASN A 47 -5.73 -5.10 -16.62
C ASN A 47 -5.41 -3.78 -17.34
N VAL A 48 -5.51 -2.67 -16.61
CA VAL A 48 -5.16 -1.35 -17.14
C VAL A 48 -3.67 -1.09 -16.91
N GLY A 49 -3.00 -0.54 -17.94
CA GLY A 49 -1.60 -0.15 -17.83
C GLY A 49 -1.38 0.80 -16.66
N LEU A 50 -0.24 0.68 -15.98
CA LEU A 50 0.12 1.58 -14.91
C LEU A 50 0.07 3.04 -15.39
N PRO A 51 -0.52 3.98 -14.60
CA PRO A 51 -0.57 5.38 -14.99
C PRO A 51 0.85 5.93 -15.16
N TYR A 52 1.11 6.58 -16.29
CA TYR A 52 2.39 7.22 -16.56
C TYR A 52 2.53 8.48 -15.70
N ASN A 53 3.07 8.33 -14.50
CA ASN A 53 3.34 9.42 -13.59
C ASN A 53 4.70 9.23 -12.90
N HIS A 54 5.23 10.30 -12.29
CA HIS A 54 6.52 10.29 -11.61
C HIS A 54 6.52 9.45 -10.32
N ARG A 55 5.37 8.98 -9.85
CA ARG A 55 5.25 8.19 -8.63
C ARG A 55 5.57 6.72 -8.87
N GLN A 56 5.42 6.21 -10.09
CA GLN A 56 5.56 4.78 -10.38
C GLN A 56 6.80 4.48 -11.23
N LYS A 57 7.58 3.49 -10.81
CA LYS A 57 8.78 3.04 -11.54
C LYS A 57 8.88 1.53 -11.54
N VAL A 58 8.93 0.94 -12.74
CA VAL A 58 9.19 -0.49 -12.95
C VAL A 58 10.68 -0.69 -13.15
N PHE A 59 11.25 -1.66 -12.43
CA PHE A 59 12.64 -2.08 -12.56
C PHE A 59 12.74 -3.41 -13.31
N THR A 60 13.84 -3.61 -14.01
CA THR A 60 14.13 -4.82 -14.80
C THR A 60 14.22 -6.10 -13.97
N ASN A 61 14.40 -5.98 -12.65
CA ASN A 61 14.42 -7.10 -11.72
C ASN A 61 13.01 -7.53 -11.24
N GLY A 62 11.94 -7.04 -11.87
CA GLY A 62 10.57 -7.39 -11.49
C GLY A 62 10.06 -6.67 -10.25
N THR A 63 10.52 -5.43 -10.02
CA THR A 63 10.05 -4.60 -8.91
C THR A 63 9.26 -3.42 -9.43
N LEU A 64 8.07 -3.21 -8.87
CA LEU A 64 7.32 -1.96 -9.00
C LEU A 64 7.56 -1.11 -7.74
N LEU A 65 8.03 0.12 -7.93
CA LEU A 65 8.18 1.10 -6.87
C LEU A 65 7.09 2.17 -7.02
N VAL A 66 6.40 2.46 -5.92
CA VAL A 66 5.40 3.52 -5.85
C VAL A 66 5.82 4.52 -4.76
N HIS A 67 6.08 5.76 -5.17
CA HIS A 67 6.36 6.88 -4.29
C HIS A 67 5.08 7.61 -3.91
N GLU A 68 5.09 8.26 -2.74
CA GLU A 68 3.98 9.05 -2.22
C GLU A 68 2.65 8.29 -2.26
N VAL A 69 2.65 7.11 -1.64
CA VAL A 69 1.51 6.18 -1.69
C VAL A 69 0.28 6.76 -0.99
N GLU A 70 -0.85 6.68 -1.67
CA GLU A 70 -2.16 7.14 -1.23
C GLU A 70 -3.17 5.99 -1.26
N ARG A 71 -3.92 5.80 -0.17
CA ARG A 71 -4.93 4.71 -0.12
C ARG A 71 -5.94 4.80 -1.25
N ALA A 72 -6.50 5.98 -1.48
CA ALA A 72 -7.58 6.17 -2.45
C ALA A 72 -7.16 5.81 -3.89
N THR A 73 -5.87 5.97 -4.21
CA THR A 73 -5.37 5.83 -5.57
C THR A 73 -4.34 4.74 -5.73
N ASP A 74 -3.85 4.06 -4.70
CA ASP A 74 -2.82 3.01 -4.84
C ASP A 74 -3.20 1.69 -4.13
N GLU A 75 -4.26 1.67 -3.32
CA GLU A 75 -4.85 0.42 -2.80
C GLU A 75 -5.55 -0.34 -3.95
N GLY A 76 -5.43 -1.66 -3.95
CA GLY A 76 -6.07 -2.52 -4.95
C GLY A 76 -5.21 -3.67 -5.44
N ARG A 77 -5.68 -4.34 -6.49
CA ARG A 77 -5.02 -5.49 -7.08
C ARG A 77 -4.09 -5.07 -8.21
N TYR A 78 -2.89 -5.61 -8.19
CA TYR A 78 -1.87 -5.42 -9.21
C TYR A 78 -1.54 -6.77 -9.82
N THR A 79 -1.37 -6.80 -11.13
CA THR A 79 -1.05 -8.01 -11.87
C THR A 79 0.28 -7.82 -12.60
N CYS A 80 1.18 -8.79 -12.45
CA CYS A 80 2.41 -8.87 -13.20
C CYS A 80 2.29 -10.00 -14.23
N THR A 81 2.54 -9.68 -15.49
CA THR A 81 2.53 -10.63 -16.61
C THR A 81 3.92 -10.73 -17.22
N ALA A 82 4.35 -11.95 -17.55
CA ALA A 82 5.62 -12.22 -18.21
C ALA A 82 5.44 -13.24 -19.34
N LYS A 83 6.27 -13.11 -20.38
CA LYS A 83 6.36 -14.07 -21.48
C LYS A 83 7.67 -14.84 -21.34
N ASN A 84 7.62 -16.17 -21.36
CA ASN A 84 8.84 -16.98 -21.39
C ASN A 84 9.45 -17.03 -22.81
N SER A 85 10.65 -17.60 -22.93
CA SER A 85 11.36 -17.76 -24.21
C SER A 85 10.63 -18.65 -25.23
N GLN A 86 9.73 -19.51 -24.76
CA GLN A 86 8.88 -20.37 -25.60
C GLN A 86 7.61 -19.65 -26.07
N GLY A 87 7.43 -18.40 -25.65
CA GLY A 87 6.31 -17.55 -26.00
C GLY A 87 5.03 -17.75 -25.17
N GLN A 88 5.10 -18.53 -24.10
CA GLN A 88 4.00 -18.72 -23.16
C GLN A 88 3.89 -17.54 -22.21
N TRP A 89 2.66 -17.13 -21.91
CA TRP A 89 2.36 -16.04 -21.00
C TRP A 89 1.94 -16.59 -19.63
N GLN A 90 2.41 -15.95 -18.57
CA GLN A 90 1.94 -16.19 -17.22
C GLN A 90 1.69 -14.88 -16.49
N SER A 91 0.63 -14.85 -15.68
CA SER A 91 0.22 -13.69 -14.88
C SER A 91 0.08 -14.07 -13.42
N ASN A 92 0.53 -13.19 -12.52
CA ASN A 92 0.33 -13.34 -11.09
C ASN A 92 -0.17 -12.03 -10.50
N GLY A 93 -1.23 -12.12 -9.69
CA GLY A 93 -1.89 -10.97 -9.08
C GLY A 93 -1.69 -10.91 -7.57
N VAL A 94 -1.48 -9.72 -7.03
CA VAL A 94 -1.42 -9.48 -5.57
C VAL A 94 -2.36 -8.34 -5.21
N TYR A 95 -3.06 -8.49 -4.09
CA TYR A 95 -3.85 -7.39 -3.52
C TYR A 95 -3.01 -6.63 -2.50
N ILE A 96 -2.92 -5.31 -2.68
CA ILE A 96 -2.15 -4.42 -1.84
C ILE A 96 -3.11 -3.61 -0.98
N ARG A 97 -2.91 -3.66 0.33
CA ARG A 97 -3.61 -2.84 1.32
C ARG A 97 -2.70 -1.70 1.79
N VAL A 98 -3.19 -0.47 1.74
CA VAL A 98 -2.43 0.73 2.12
C VAL A 98 -2.83 1.18 3.52
N LEU A 99 -1.90 1.03 4.46
CA LEU A 99 -2.10 1.43 5.85
C LEU A 99 -1.87 2.93 6.06
N VAL A 100 -2.69 3.52 6.92
CA VAL A 100 -2.64 4.92 7.31
C VAL A 100 -2.28 4.99 8.78
N LYS A 101 -1.21 5.73 9.09
CA LYS A 101 -0.79 5.99 10.47
C LYS A 101 -1.88 6.76 11.25
N PRO A 102 -2.01 6.52 12.57
CA PRO A 102 -2.88 7.33 13.42
C PRO A 102 -2.56 8.82 13.34
N VAL A 103 -3.60 9.65 13.25
CA VAL A 103 -3.51 11.11 13.31
C VAL A 103 -4.39 11.59 14.45
N LEU A 104 -3.77 12.21 15.45
CA LEU A 104 -4.48 12.81 16.57
C LEU A 104 -5.04 14.16 16.18
N VAL A 105 -6.27 14.43 16.64
CA VAL A 105 -6.78 15.80 16.67
C VAL A 105 -5.98 16.55 17.74
N PRO A 106 -5.40 17.72 17.42
CA PRO A 106 -4.71 18.53 18.40
C PRO A 106 -5.64 18.89 19.56
N PHE A 107 -5.13 18.79 20.78
CA PHE A 107 -5.80 19.25 21.99
C PHE A 107 -4.91 20.23 22.72
N SER A 108 -5.52 21.07 23.56
CA SER A 108 -4.81 22.07 24.37
C SER A 108 -5.46 22.22 25.73
N PHE A 109 -4.68 22.76 26.66
CA PHE A 109 -5.15 23.13 27.98
C PHE A 109 -5.45 24.64 27.98
N PRO A 110 -6.57 25.09 28.56
CA PRO A 110 -6.84 26.52 28.70
C PRO A 110 -5.85 27.17 29.65
N SER A 111 -5.46 28.41 29.37
CA SER A 111 -4.54 29.19 30.19
C SER A 111 -5.15 29.66 31.51
N SER A 112 -6.47 29.63 31.64
CA SER A 112 -7.24 30.07 32.81
C SER A 112 -7.49 28.94 33.84
N LEU A 113 -6.72 27.85 33.78
CA LEU A 113 -6.82 26.79 34.79
C LEU A 113 -6.19 27.23 36.11
N HIS A 114 -6.99 27.19 37.16
CA HIS A 114 -6.58 27.51 38.53
C HIS A 114 -6.50 26.26 39.40
N GLN A 115 -5.69 26.35 40.47
CA GLN A 115 -5.59 25.28 41.46
C GLN A 115 -6.96 24.92 42.04
N GLY A 116 -7.23 23.63 42.17
CA GLY A 116 -8.50 23.09 42.66
C GLY A 116 -9.59 22.97 41.59
N GLN A 117 -9.39 23.50 40.39
CA GLN A 117 -10.31 23.30 39.28
C GLN A 117 -10.14 21.92 38.64
N ARG A 118 -11.25 21.37 38.13
CA ARG A 118 -11.27 20.15 37.34
C ARG A 118 -11.37 20.50 35.86
N PHE A 119 -10.64 19.78 35.04
CA PHE A 119 -10.67 19.93 33.59
C PHE A 119 -10.52 18.58 32.91
N ASN A 120 -11.11 18.45 31.72
CA ASN A 120 -11.06 17.24 30.91
C ASN A 120 -10.44 17.58 29.56
N VAL A 121 -9.54 16.71 29.09
CA VAL A 121 -8.99 16.75 27.75
C VAL A 121 -9.39 15.47 27.02
N LEU A 122 -9.77 15.61 25.75
CA LEU A 122 -10.08 14.49 24.88
C LEU A 122 -8.92 14.24 23.91
N CYS A 123 -8.45 12.99 23.86
CA CYS A 123 -7.55 12.52 22.81
C CYS A 123 -8.37 11.74 21.79
N THR A 124 -8.55 12.32 20.60
CA THR A 124 -9.32 11.72 19.51
C THR A 124 -8.41 11.41 18.34
N VAL A 125 -8.53 10.20 17.80
CA VAL A 125 -7.88 9.82 16.54
C VAL A 125 -8.83 10.17 15.40
N SER A 126 -8.39 11.03 14.48
CA SER A 126 -9.20 11.42 13.32
C SER A 126 -9.02 10.49 12.12
N LYS A 127 -7.86 9.83 11.99
CA LYS A 127 -7.52 8.91 10.91
C LYS A 127 -6.55 7.84 11.41
N GLY A 128 -6.59 6.64 10.84
CA GLY A 128 -5.63 5.57 11.11
C GLY A 128 -6.27 4.18 11.01
N ASP A 129 -5.47 3.13 10.77
CA ASP A 129 -5.95 1.75 10.87
C ASP A 129 -5.77 1.17 12.28
N SER A 130 -6.67 0.25 12.64
CA SER A 130 -6.58 -0.56 13.86
C SER A 130 -5.49 -1.64 13.78
N PRO A 131 -4.94 -2.08 14.94
CA PRO A 131 -5.23 -1.59 16.29
C PRO A 131 -4.48 -0.29 16.62
N ILE A 132 -5.15 0.64 17.29
CA ILE A 132 -4.56 1.90 17.74
C ILE A 132 -4.45 1.88 19.27
N HIS A 133 -3.23 2.05 19.78
CA HIS A 133 -2.96 2.11 21.21
C HIS A 133 -2.72 3.54 21.64
N ILE A 134 -3.62 4.09 22.46
CA ILE A 134 -3.51 5.44 23.02
C ILE A 134 -2.95 5.34 24.43
N ARG A 135 -1.96 6.17 24.75
CA ARG A 135 -1.38 6.31 26.09
C ARG A 135 -1.26 7.80 26.40
N TRP A 136 -1.59 8.15 27.62
CA TRP A 136 -1.37 9.49 28.16
C TRP A 136 -0.02 9.55 28.86
N TYR A 137 0.61 10.71 28.78
CA TYR A 137 1.80 11.03 29.55
C TYR A 137 1.70 12.47 30.02
N LYS A 138 2.22 12.73 31.22
CA LYS A 138 2.45 14.05 31.78
C LYS A 138 3.91 14.11 32.19
N ASP A 139 4.66 15.07 31.65
CA ASP A 139 6.08 15.24 31.98
C ASP A 139 6.88 13.94 31.81
N GLU A 140 6.64 13.23 30.69
CA GLU A 140 7.22 11.91 30.35
C GLU A 140 6.82 10.74 31.27
N GLN A 141 5.99 11.00 32.28
CA GLN A 141 5.45 9.97 33.18
C GLN A 141 4.08 9.51 32.70
N ARG A 142 3.86 8.20 32.76
CA ARG A 142 2.62 7.58 32.31
C ARG A 142 1.48 7.77 33.31
#